data_AF-A0AAW0YF32-F1
#
_entry.id   AF-A0AAW0YF32-F1
#
_cell.length_a   1.000
_cell.length_b   1.000
_cell.length_c   1.000
_cell.angle_alpha   90.00
_cell.angle_beta   90.00
_cell.angle_gamma   90.00
#
_symmetry.space_group_name_H-M   'P 1'
#
loop_
_entity.id
_entity.type
_entity.pdbx_description
1 polymer ?
#
loop_
_entity_poly.entity_id
_entity_poly.type
_entity_poly.pdbx_seq_one_letter_code
_entity_poly.pdbx_strand_id
1 'polypeptide(L)'
;MDKLLLHCFLKAWKTSGKKVALPILTSNFYRLHMIPACPDGTSLDIKKSSYKKLSKFLNSMAKKELIQVKEFPKGIENITAVNWAHEDIKSFTVDQEETSIKPDINKKDNSRAFIPPLIEEVNQVSGDTVQFYRANGLSKGDVLTVAEVRSIVTDYIKRKGLQKEGQKMVTLDPLLHEAVVNKKEGFKETLRWDEIFSRMLGKMAPAVRITRHGSVPIIRKGKLELIELAVAKRSGNKKVTLVYNASLYGIDEAEFAHQIQVGVAASTSVGPAEHKPQGTTQVLVQGNQVAFIGKLLLETYQLPRKYIRGLELAGKSKK
;
A
#
# COMPACT_ATOMS: atom_id res chain seq x y z
N MET A 1 36.73 -8.61 -10.38
CA MET A 1 35.64 -9.14 -9.52
C MET A 1 36.14 -9.41 -8.09
N ASP A 2 37.27 -10.09 -7.90
CA ASP A 2 37.79 -10.40 -6.55
C ASP A 2 38.10 -9.17 -5.69
N LYS A 3 38.71 -8.14 -6.29
CA LYS A 3 38.95 -6.85 -5.62
C LYS A 3 37.64 -6.17 -5.19
N LEU A 4 36.62 -6.20 -6.05
CA LEU A 4 35.29 -5.67 -5.77
C LEU A 4 34.60 -6.48 -4.65
N LEU A 5 34.73 -7.81 -4.67
CA LEU A 5 34.17 -8.69 -3.65
C LEU A 5 34.80 -8.44 -2.27
N LEU A 6 36.13 -8.26 -2.22
CA LEU A 6 36.83 -7.90 -0.99
C LEU A 6 36.46 -6.49 -0.51
N HIS A 7 36.37 -5.52 -1.43
CA HIS A 7 35.94 -4.15 -1.13
C HIS A 7 34.53 -4.12 -0.51
N CYS A 8 33.55 -4.76 -1.15
CA CYS A 8 32.19 -4.87 -0.64
C CYS A 8 32.12 -5.60 0.70
N PHE A 9 32.97 -6.62 0.91
CA PHE A 9 33.06 -7.34 2.18
C PHE A 9 33.55 -6.46 3.33
N LEU A 10 34.63 -5.69 3.12
CA LEU A 10 35.18 -4.78 4.14
C LEU A 10 34.25 -3.59 4.40
N LYS A 11 33.69 -3.01 3.33
CA LYS A 11 32.68 -1.94 3.42
C LYS A 11 31.42 -2.39 4.15
N ALA A 12 30.96 -3.62 3.90
CA ALA A 12 29.84 -4.22 4.63
C ALA A 12 30.09 -4.28 6.14
N TRP A 13 31.26 -4.78 6.57
CA TRP A 13 31.60 -4.84 7.99
C TRP A 13 31.72 -3.46 8.64
N LYS A 14 32.26 -2.46 7.95
CA LYS A 14 32.41 -1.10 8.49
C LYS A 14 31.12 -0.29 8.52
N THR A 15 30.13 -0.64 7.72
CA THR A 15 28.85 0.07 7.60
C THR A 15 27.73 -0.69 8.32
N SER A 16 26.95 -1.48 7.59
CA SER A 16 25.77 -2.19 8.10
C SER A 16 26.12 -3.37 9.02
N GLY A 17 27.31 -3.97 8.86
CA GLY A 17 27.82 -5.10 9.61
C GLY A 17 28.24 -4.81 11.05
N LYS A 18 28.57 -3.55 11.40
CA LYS A 18 28.93 -3.17 12.79
C LYS A 18 27.82 -3.43 13.81
N LYS A 19 26.56 -3.40 13.38
CA LYS A 19 25.37 -3.55 14.23
C LYS A 19 24.75 -4.94 14.16
N VAL A 20 25.37 -5.89 13.45
CA VAL A 20 24.83 -7.24 13.25
C VAL A 20 25.10 -8.10 14.47
N ALA A 21 24.05 -8.78 14.97
CA ALA A 21 24.20 -9.81 15.98
C ALA A 21 24.83 -11.07 15.36
N LEU A 22 25.92 -11.56 15.96
CA LEU A 22 26.57 -12.81 15.57
C LEU A 22 26.07 -13.94 16.48
N PRO A 23 25.88 -15.18 15.98
CA PRO A 23 26.22 -15.65 14.63
C PRO A 23 25.22 -15.21 13.54
N ILE A 24 25.72 -14.83 12.36
CA ILE A 24 24.90 -14.50 11.18
C ILE A 24 25.07 -15.54 10.06
N LEU A 25 23.96 -15.93 9.44
CA LEU A 25 23.95 -16.79 8.26
C LEU A 25 24.76 -16.15 7.12
N THR A 26 25.72 -16.90 6.56
CA THR A 26 26.62 -16.42 5.49
C THR A 26 25.86 -15.88 4.27
N SER A 27 24.78 -16.54 3.86
CA SER A 27 23.93 -16.09 2.75
C SER A 27 23.15 -14.80 3.06
N ASN A 28 22.73 -14.61 4.31
CA ASN A 28 22.12 -13.35 4.76
C ASN A 28 23.15 -12.23 4.80
N PHE A 29 24.37 -12.50 5.28
CA PHE A 29 25.46 -11.53 5.27
C PHE A 29 25.78 -11.05 3.84
N TYR A 30 25.91 -11.99 2.90
CA TYR A 30 26.14 -11.64 1.49
C TYR A 30 25.01 -10.78 0.91
N ARG A 31 23.75 -11.22 1.08
CA ARG A 31 22.59 -10.53 0.47
C ARG A 31 22.28 -9.18 1.10
N LEU A 32 22.34 -9.08 2.43
CA LEU A 32 21.87 -7.90 3.17
C LEU A 32 22.97 -6.88 3.45
N HIS A 33 24.24 -7.29 3.42
CA HIS A 33 25.35 -6.40 3.79
C HIS A 33 26.36 -6.23 2.66
N MET A 34 26.74 -7.29 1.94
CA MET A 34 27.74 -7.18 0.87
C MET A 34 27.17 -6.61 -0.44
N ILE A 35 25.97 -7.05 -0.87
CA ILE A 35 25.35 -6.52 -2.10
C ILE A 35 25.07 -5.01 -1.98
N PRO A 36 24.49 -4.49 -0.87
CA PRO A 36 24.23 -3.05 -0.72
C PRO A 36 25.51 -2.22 -0.55
N ALA A 37 26.62 -2.84 -0.16
CA ALA A 37 27.92 -2.17 -0.06
C ALA A 37 28.63 -2.01 -1.42
N CYS A 38 28.01 -2.47 -2.52
CA CYS A 38 28.56 -2.36 -3.86
C CYS A 38 28.43 -0.92 -4.41
N PRO A 39 29.49 -0.33 -4.98
CA PRO A 39 29.43 0.99 -5.62
C PRO A 39 28.37 1.06 -6.74
N ASP A 40 27.79 2.24 -6.95
CA ASP A 40 26.77 2.46 -7.96
C ASP A 40 27.26 2.10 -9.37
N GLY A 41 26.42 1.41 -10.15
CA GLY A 41 26.77 0.93 -11.50
C GLY A 41 27.52 -0.41 -11.54
N THR A 42 27.85 -1.00 -10.38
CA THR A 42 28.50 -2.32 -10.32
C THR A 42 27.58 -3.40 -9.73
N SER A 43 27.70 -4.63 -10.23
CA SER A 43 26.92 -5.79 -9.77
C SER A 43 27.84 -6.84 -9.16
N LEU A 44 27.55 -7.24 -7.92
CA LEU A 44 28.34 -8.21 -7.17
C LEU A 44 27.93 -9.64 -7.51
N ASP A 45 28.63 -10.26 -8.45
CA ASP A 45 28.42 -11.66 -8.86
C ASP A 45 29.59 -12.56 -8.43
N ILE A 46 29.34 -13.40 -7.42
CA ILE A 46 30.33 -14.33 -6.90
C ILE A 46 30.74 -15.42 -7.90
N LYS A 47 29.91 -15.75 -8.89
CA LYS A 47 30.26 -16.73 -9.93
C LYS A 47 31.35 -16.19 -10.86
N LYS A 48 31.44 -14.87 -11.00
CA LYS A 48 32.47 -14.18 -11.78
C LYS A 48 33.76 -13.90 -10.98
N SER A 49 33.80 -14.30 -9.70
CA SER A 49 35.01 -14.25 -8.87
C SER A 49 35.84 -15.52 -9.03
N SER A 50 37.14 -15.47 -8.70
CA SER A 50 38.03 -16.65 -8.70
C SER A 50 37.57 -17.74 -7.71
N TYR A 51 36.83 -17.34 -6.65
CA TYR A 51 36.30 -18.24 -5.65
C TYR A 51 35.13 -19.09 -6.17
N LYS A 52 34.34 -18.58 -7.13
CA LYS A 52 33.14 -19.20 -7.73
C LYS A 52 32.00 -19.57 -6.77
N LYS A 53 32.23 -19.62 -5.45
CA LYS A 53 31.29 -19.95 -4.38
C LYS A 53 31.54 -19.10 -3.14
N LEU A 54 30.48 -18.72 -2.43
CA LEU A 54 30.54 -17.93 -1.19
C LEU A 54 31.34 -18.59 -0.07
N SER A 55 31.10 -19.88 0.17
CA SER A 55 31.82 -20.66 1.16
C SER A 55 33.34 -20.63 0.93
N LYS A 56 33.79 -20.71 -0.33
CA LYS A 56 35.23 -20.66 -0.67
C LYS A 56 35.84 -19.29 -0.36
N PHE A 57 35.10 -18.21 -0.64
CA PHE A 57 35.51 -16.85 -0.32
C PHE A 57 35.61 -16.64 1.20
N LEU A 58 34.56 -17.00 1.95
CA LEU A 58 34.51 -16.80 3.40
C LEU A 58 35.52 -17.68 4.14
N ASN A 59 35.78 -18.90 3.66
CA ASN A 59 36.85 -19.74 4.19
C ASN A 59 38.24 -19.14 3.93
N SER A 60 38.43 -18.44 2.79
CA SER A 60 39.67 -17.70 2.54
C SER A 60 39.82 -16.50 3.49
N MET A 61 38.72 -15.83 3.86
CA MET A 61 38.74 -14.74 4.84
C MET A 61 38.92 -15.26 6.27
N ALA A 62 38.41 -16.45 6.57
CA ALA A 62 38.65 -17.11 7.85
C ALA A 62 40.11 -17.55 8.01
N LYS A 63 40.74 -18.05 6.94
CA LYS A 63 42.19 -18.35 6.92
C LYS A 63 43.07 -17.13 7.10
N LYS A 64 42.59 -15.95 6.71
CA LYS A 64 43.26 -14.66 6.95
C LYS A 64 42.93 -14.09 8.33
N GLU A 65 42.24 -14.83 9.18
CA GLU A 65 41.84 -14.41 10.53
C GLU A 65 40.98 -13.12 10.57
N LEU A 66 40.34 -12.78 9.46
CA LEU A 66 39.40 -11.64 9.37
C LEU A 66 38.06 -11.97 10.04
N ILE A 67 37.60 -13.21 9.89
CA ILE A 67 36.33 -13.70 10.42
C ILE A 67 36.47 -15.14 10.93
N GLN A 68 35.51 -15.59 11.72
CA GLN A 68 35.36 -17.00 12.08
C GLN A 68 34.07 -17.54 11.48
N VAL A 69 34.15 -18.64 10.74
CA VAL A 69 33.00 -19.32 10.14
C VAL A 69 32.83 -20.68 10.81
N LYS A 70 31.59 -21.01 11.21
CA LYS A 70 31.24 -22.33 11.75
C LYS A 70 29.98 -22.85 11.07
N GLU A 71 29.90 -24.15 10.88
CA GLU A 71 28.73 -24.82 10.31
C GLU A 71 27.83 -25.31 11.44
N PHE A 72 26.68 -24.66 11.63
CA PHE A 72 25.63 -25.11 12.55
C PHE A 72 24.29 -24.42 12.25
N PRO A 73 23.17 -25.15 12.16
CA PRO A 73 23.04 -26.62 12.04
C PRO A 73 23.76 -27.21 10.81
N LYS A 74 23.89 -28.54 10.74
CA LYS A 74 24.59 -29.25 9.64
C LYS A 74 24.08 -28.78 8.27
N GLY A 75 24.98 -28.38 7.39
CA GLY A 75 24.72 -27.80 6.07
C GLY A 75 24.57 -26.27 6.03
N ILE A 76 24.67 -25.58 7.16
CA ILE A 76 24.43 -24.13 7.27
C ILE A 76 25.67 -23.42 7.84
N GLU A 77 26.41 -22.71 6.99
CA GLU A 77 27.57 -21.90 7.39
C GLU A 77 27.13 -20.55 8.00
N ASN A 78 27.66 -20.22 9.17
CA ASN A 78 27.43 -18.96 9.87
C ASN A 78 28.76 -18.26 10.19
N ILE A 79 28.78 -16.93 10.08
CA ILE A 79 29.87 -16.10 10.58
C ILE A 79 29.63 -15.87 12.07
N THR A 80 30.57 -16.27 12.91
CA THR A 80 30.45 -16.31 14.37
C THR A 80 31.23 -15.21 15.08
N ALA A 81 32.33 -14.75 14.48
CA ALA A 81 33.14 -13.66 15.00
C ALA A 81 33.80 -12.89 13.85
N VAL A 82 34.18 -11.64 14.14
CA VAL A 82 34.92 -10.76 13.23
C VAL A 82 36.09 -10.17 14.00
N ASN A 83 37.28 -10.20 13.41
CA ASN A 83 38.48 -9.62 14.00
C ASN A 83 38.58 -8.13 13.65
N TRP A 84 37.93 -7.28 14.45
CA TRP A 84 37.97 -5.82 14.26
C TRP A 84 39.37 -5.21 14.40
N ALA A 85 40.33 -5.94 14.98
CA ALA A 85 41.70 -5.49 15.14
C ALA A 85 42.57 -5.70 13.89
N HIS A 86 42.09 -6.46 12.90
CA HIS A 86 42.80 -6.81 11.66
C HIS A 86 43.15 -5.57 10.82
N GLU A 87 44.34 -5.56 10.22
CA GLU A 87 44.89 -4.42 9.46
C GLU A 87 43.98 -4.02 8.29
N ASP A 88 43.55 -4.97 7.45
CA ASP A 88 42.60 -4.72 6.34
C ASP A 88 41.27 -4.08 6.77
N ILE A 89 40.83 -4.30 8.02
CA ILE A 89 39.62 -3.63 8.54
C ILE A 89 40.02 -2.23 9.04
N LYS A 90 41.14 -2.06 9.74
CA LYS A 90 41.56 -0.75 10.24
C LYS A 90 41.90 0.25 9.13
N SER A 91 42.64 -0.20 8.11
CA SER A 91 43.10 0.63 6.99
C SER A 91 42.00 0.97 5.98
N PHE A 92 40.86 0.28 6.03
CA PHE A 92 39.74 0.54 5.13
C PHE A 92 38.99 1.83 5.50
N THR A 93 39.16 2.86 4.67
CA THR A 93 38.38 4.11 4.71
C THR A 93 37.10 3.96 3.90
N VAL A 94 35.97 4.35 4.51
CA VAL A 94 34.66 4.29 3.83
C VAL A 94 34.41 5.63 3.15
N ASP A 95 34.54 5.69 1.84
CA ASP A 95 34.11 6.85 1.06
C ASP A 95 32.58 6.88 1.00
N GLN A 96 31.98 7.87 1.66
CA GLN A 96 30.52 8.01 1.78
C GLN A 96 29.85 8.42 0.46
N GLU A 97 30.63 8.94 -0.51
CA GLU A 97 30.14 9.40 -1.81
C GLU A 97 30.03 8.29 -2.88
N GLU A 98 30.72 7.16 -2.72
CA GLU A 98 30.70 6.05 -3.71
C GLU A 98 29.41 5.23 -3.73
N THR A 99 28.56 5.44 -2.73
CA THR A 99 27.26 4.79 -2.61
C THR A 99 26.26 5.88 -2.34
N SER A 100 25.53 6.31 -3.36
CA SER A 100 24.23 6.93 -3.14
C SER A 100 23.49 5.97 -2.23
N ILE A 101 23.06 6.41 -1.05
CA ILE A 101 22.29 5.57 -0.14
C ILE A 101 21.02 5.16 -0.91
N LYS A 102 21.07 4.03 -1.60
CA LYS A 102 19.87 3.34 -2.05
C LYS A 102 19.23 2.87 -0.76
N PRO A 103 18.06 3.41 -0.40
CA PRO A 103 17.39 3.00 0.81
C PRO A 103 17.23 1.48 0.77
N ASP A 104 17.80 0.88 1.80
CA ASP A 104 17.76 -0.53 2.11
C ASP A 104 16.30 -1.01 2.07
N ILE A 105 15.92 -1.69 0.97
CA ILE A 105 14.56 -2.25 0.77
C ILE A 105 14.21 -3.27 1.88
N ASN A 106 15.17 -3.70 2.71
CA ASN A 106 14.95 -4.65 3.79
C ASN A 106 15.30 -4.16 5.20
N LYS A 107 15.56 -2.86 5.41
CA LYS A 107 15.29 -2.28 6.72
C LYS A 107 13.80 -1.99 6.82
N LYS A 108 13.04 -3.01 7.21
CA LYS A 108 11.87 -2.79 8.06
C LYS A 108 12.40 -2.22 9.38
N ASP A 109 12.67 -0.93 9.34
CA ASP A 109 12.43 -0.07 10.48
C ASP A 109 11.00 -0.40 10.94
N ASN A 110 10.87 -0.96 12.15
CA ASN A 110 9.59 -1.25 12.80
C ASN A 110 8.85 0.06 13.18
N SER A 111 9.04 1.14 12.40
CA SER A 111 8.49 2.46 12.66
C SER A 111 8.03 3.25 11.42
N ARG A 112 8.03 2.67 10.20
CA ARG A 112 7.02 3.13 9.22
C ARG A 112 5.72 2.46 9.60
N ALA A 113 4.99 3.11 10.51
CA ALA A 113 3.61 2.77 10.80
C ALA A 113 2.90 2.58 9.45
N PHE A 114 2.29 1.41 9.27
CA PHE A 114 1.47 1.15 8.10
C PHE A 114 0.42 2.27 8.03
N ILE A 115 0.44 3.05 6.94
CA ILE A 115 -0.54 4.13 6.73
C ILE A 115 -1.70 3.52 5.93
N PRO A 116 -2.90 3.38 6.51
CA PRO A 116 -4.05 2.85 5.81
C PRO A 116 -4.43 3.76 4.63
N PRO A 117 -5.03 3.20 3.56
CA PRO A 117 -5.58 4.01 2.49
C PRO A 117 -6.76 4.84 3.01
N LEU A 118 -6.82 6.12 2.61
CA LEU A 118 -7.96 6.98 2.88
C LEU A 118 -9.05 6.77 1.82
N ILE A 119 -10.28 6.50 2.25
CA ILE A 119 -11.41 6.24 1.37
C ILE A 119 -12.51 7.26 1.63
N GLU A 120 -12.83 8.05 0.60
CA GLU A 120 -13.80 9.13 0.68
C GLU A 120 -14.91 8.92 -0.36
N GLU A 121 -16.16 9.02 0.09
CA GLU A 121 -17.31 9.11 -0.81
C GLU A 121 -17.34 10.51 -1.44
N VAL A 122 -17.27 10.56 -2.76
CA VAL A 122 -17.20 11.79 -3.55
C VAL A 122 -18.24 11.77 -4.67
N ASN A 123 -18.55 12.93 -5.23
CA ASN A 123 -19.51 13.12 -6.29
C ASN A 123 -18.77 13.68 -7.51
N GLN A 124 -18.87 12.98 -8.62
CA GLN A 124 -18.29 13.36 -9.89
C GLN A 124 -19.19 14.36 -10.62
N VAL A 125 -18.59 15.45 -11.10
CA VAL A 125 -19.24 16.46 -11.94
C VAL A 125 -19.74 15.82 -13.23
N SER A 126 -21.06 15.79 -13.40
CA SER A 126 -21.74 15.11 -14.51
C SER A 126 -23.11 15.71 -14.84
N GLY A 127 -23.65 15.34 -16.00
CA GLY A 127 -25.00 15.71 -16.41
C GLY A 127 -25.24 17.22 -16.46
N ASP A 128 -26.40 17.65 -16.00
CA ASP A 128 -26.86 19.05 -16.01
C ASP A 128 -26.01 19.97 -15.13
N THR A 129 -25.25 19.42 -14.17
CA THR A 129 -24.42 20.24 -13.26
C THR A 129 -23.11 20.72 -13.89
N VAL A 130 -22.73 20.18 -15.06
CA VAL A 130 -21.43 20.45 -15.69
C VAL A 130 -21.23 21.94 -15.98
N GLN A 131 -22.25 22.64 -16.46
CA GLN A 131 -22.12 24.06 -16.79
C GLN A 131 -21.95 24.92 -15.54
N PHE A 132 -22.70 24.62 -14.48
CA PHE A 132 -22.55 25.28 -13.19
C PHE A 132 -21.11 25.13 -12.65
N TYR A 133 -20.58 23.91 -12.65
CA TYR A 133 -19.24 23.65 -12.14
C TYR A 133 -18.14 24.24 -13.04
N ARG A 134 -18.35 24.29 -14.36
CA ARG A 134 -17.45 24.98 -15.30
C ARG A 134 -17.33 26.48 -15.01
N ALA A 135 -18.44 27.14 -14.70
CA ALA A 135 -18.42 28.55 -14.30
C ALA A 135 -17.71 28.79 -12.96
N ASN A 136 -17.47 27.72 -12.18
CA ASN A 136 -16.74 27.75 -10.91
C ASN A 136 -15.35 27.11 -11.01
N GLY A 137 -14.80 26.96 -12.22
CA GLY A 137 -13.41 26.52 -12.44
C GLY A 137 -13.20 25.00 -12.44
N LEU A 138 -14.26 24.21 -12.52
CA LEU A 138 -14.20 22.74 -12.53
C LEU A 138 -14.66 22.15 -13.87
N SER A 139 -14.14 20.98 -14.21
CA SER A 139 -14.42 20.28 -15.45
C SER A 139 -15.31 19.06 -15.25
N LYS A 140 -15.91 18.59 -16.34
CA LYS A 140 -16.62 17.30 -16.36
C LYS A 140 -15.64 16.19 -15.97
N GLY A 141 -15.99 15.43 -14.94
CA GLY A 141 -15.16 14.34 -14.42
C GLY A 141 -14.45 14.65 -13.11
N ASP A 142 -14.34 15.91 -12.71
CA ASP A 142 -13.79 16.28 -11.41
C ASP A 142 -14.66 15.72 -10.28
N VAL A 143 -14.05 15.43 -9.13
CA VAL A 143 -14.74 14.82 -7.98
C VAL A 143 -14.71 15.74 -6.78
N LEU A 144 -15.84 15.82 -6.09
CA LEU A 144 -16.04 16.70 -4.94
C LEU A 144 -16.69 15.94 -3.78
N THR A 145 -16.21 16.18 -2.58
CA THR A 145 -16.91 15.83 -1.34
C THR A 145 -18.19 16.64 -1.21
N VAL A 146 -19.11 16.17 -0.36
CA VAL A 146 -20.35 16.90 -0.06
C VAL A 146 -20.07 18.29 0.52
N ALA A 147 -19.01 18.42 1.32
CA ALA A 147 -18.59 19.70 1.89
C ALA A 147 -18.12 20.69 0.82
N GLU A 148 -17.30 20.22 -0.14
CA GLU A 148 -16.83 21.03 -1.26
C GLU A 148 -17.98 21.49 -2.16
N VAL A 149 -18.94 20.60 -2.47
CA VAL A 149 -20.16 20.96 -3.21
C VAL A 149 -20.91 22.08 -2.49
N ARG A 150 -21.13 21.95 -1.17
CA ARG A 150 -21.81 22.98 -0.37
C ARG A 150 -21.05 24.30 -0.38
N SER A 151 -19.73 24.27 -0.23
CA SER A 151 -18.91 25.48 -0.27
C SER A 151 -19.04 26.19 -1.61
N ILE A 152 -18.80 25.48 -2.72
CA ILE A 152 -18.83 26.04 -4.08
C ILE A 152 -20.20 26.66 -4.38
N VAL A 153 -21.29 25.96 -4.04
CA VAL A 153 -22.65 26.45 -4.23
C VAL A 153 -22.92 27.69 -3.36
N THR A 154 -22.47 27.68 -2.10
CA THR A 154 -22.63 28.80 -1.19
C THR A 154 -21.89 30.04 -1.68
N ASP A 155 -20.63 29.86 -2.07
CA ASP A 155 -19.77 30.93 -2.57
C ASP A 155 -20.33 31.51 -3.87
N TYR A 156 -20.85 30.65 -4.75
CA TYR A 156 -21.55 31.09 -5.97
C TYR A 156 -22.76 31.98 -5.65
N ILE A 157 -23.66 31.51 -4.79
CA ILE A 157 -24.90 32.21 -4.42
C ILE A 157 -24.61 33.57 -3.79
N LYS A 158 -23.63 33.62 -2.87
CA LYS A 158 -23.20 34.86 -2.22
C LYS A 158 -22.57 35.84 -3.21
N ARG A 159 -21.64 35.36 -4.05
CA ARG A 159 -20.94 36.18 -5.05
C ARG A 159 -21.90 36.80 -6.08
N LYS A 160 -22.98 36.09 -6.43
CA LYS A 160 -24.01 36.57 -7.36
C LYS A 160 -25.15 37.34 -6.68
N GLY A 161 -25.14 37.47 -5.35
CA GLY A 161 -26.19 38.16 -4.61
C GLY A 161 -27.57 37.51 -4.75
N LEU A 162 -27.62 36.19 -4.94
CA LEU A 162 -28.86 35.45 -5.23
C LEU A 162 -29.74 35.22 -3.99
N GLN A 163 -29.30 35.67 -2.82
CA GLN A 163 -30.08 35.66 -1.59
C GLN A 163 -30.08 37.06 -0.99
N LYS A 164 -31.27 37.61 -0.75
CA LYS A 164 -31.42 38.90 -0.06
C LYS A 164 -31.33 38.71 1.46
N GLU A 165 -30.85 39.74 2.14
CA GLU A 165 -30.74 39.77 3.59
C GLU A 165 -32.11 39.53 4.24
N GLY A 166 -32.18 38.58 5.18
CA GLY A 166 -33.44 38.15 5.83
C GLY A 166 -34.29 37.12 5.08
N GLN A 167 -33.96 36.78 3.82
CA GLN A 167 -34.71 35.76 3.07
C GLN A 167 -34.14 34.35 3.27
N LYS A 168 -35.03 33.37 3.46
CA LYS A 168 -34.66 31.93 3.58
C LYS A 168 -34.51 31.21 2.23
N MET A 169 -34.97 31.85 1.15
CA MET A 169 -35.01 31.29 -0.20
C MET A 169 -33.92 31.94 -1.05
N VAL A 170 -33.41 31.20 -2.03
CA VAL A 170 -32.42 31.65 -3.01
C VAL A 170 -33.11 31.80 -4.36
N THR A 171 -32.92 32.94 -5.01
CA THR A 171 -33.38 33.20 -6.38
C THR A 171 -32.50 32.46 -7.37
N LEU A 172 -33.11 31.68 -8.26
CA LEU A 172 -32.39 30.90 -9.25
C LEU A 172 -32.09 31.75 -10.48
N ASP A 173 -30.80 31.95 -10.76
CA ASP A 173 -30.37 32.45 -12.05
C ASP A 173 -30.41 31.32 -13.10
N PRO A 174 -30.26 31.62 -14.41
CA PRO A 174 -30.38 30.59 -15.46
C PRO A 174 -29.43 29.41 -15.26
N LEU A 175 -28.20 29.66 -14.78
CA LEU A 175 -27.18 28.64 -14.59
C LEU A 175 -27.50 27.70 -13.42
N LEU A 176 -27.92 28.26 -12.28
CA LEU A 176 -28.31 27.48 -11.11
C LEU A 176 -29.61 26.74 -11.38
N HIS A 177 -30.57 27.36 -12.08
CA HIS A 177 -31.83 26.75 -12.48
C HIS A 177 -31.62 25.50 -13.32
N GLU A 178 -30.81 25.58 -14.38
CA GLU A 178 -30.48 24.43 -15.24
C GLU A 178 -29.86 23.28 -14.42
N ALA A 179 -28.99 23.62 -13.47
CA ALA A 179 -28.33 22.64 -12.62
C ALA A 179 -29.29 21.93 -11.66
N VAL A 180 -30.27 22.61 -11.04
CA VAL A 180 -31.04 22.04 -9.91
C VAL A 180 -32.51 21.74 -10.24
N VAL A 181 -33.08 22.35 -11.28
CA VAL A 181 -34.49 22.15 -11.65
C VAL A 181 -34.59 21.04 -12.68
N ASN A 182 -35.56 20.14 -12.51
CA ASN A 182 -35.84 19.10 -13.49
C ASN A 182 -36.78 19.67 -14.56
N LYS A 183 -36.59 19.27 -15.83
CA LYS A 183 -37.43 19.74 -16.95
C LYS A 183 -38.94 19.54 -16.73
N LYS A 184 -39.32 18.52 -15.96
CA LYS A 184 -40.73 18.20 -15.63
C LYS A 184 -41.36 19.14 -14.60
N GLU A 185 -40.56 19.86 -13.81
CA GLU A 185 -41.03 20.74 -12.74
C GLU A 185 -41.41 22.14 -13.24
N GLY A 186 -41.15 22.46 -14.52
CA GLY A 186 -41.35 23.78 -15.07
C GLY A 186 -40.37 24.81 -14.51
N PHE A 187 -40.72 26.09 -14.65
CA PHE A 187 -39.89 27.18 -14.15
C PHE A 187 -40.09 27.38 -12.65
N LYS A 188 -38.99 27.43 -11.88
CA LYS A 188 -38.98 27.82 -10.47
C LYS A 188 -38.12 29.06 -10.28
N GLU A 189 -38.69 30.09 -9.68
CA GLU A 189 -37.97 31.34 -9.41
C GLU A 189 -37.06 31.23 -8.18
N THR A 190 -37.49 30.48 -7.16
CA THR A 190 -36.75 30.35 -5.90
C THR A 190 -36.75 28.91 -5.37
N LEU A 191 -35.69 28.55 -4.63
CA LEU A 191 -35.59 27.29 -3.89
C LEU A 191 -34.94 27.52 -2.51
N ARG A 192 -35.17 26.58 -1.59
CA ARG A 192 -34.44 26.56 -0.32
C ARG A 192 -33.03 26.02 -0.50
N TRP A 193 -32.14 26.38 0.43
CA TRP A 193 -30.75 25.91 0.46
C TRP A 193 -30.63 24.38 0.49
N ASP A 194 -31.42 23.71 1.32
CA ASP A 194 -31.43 22.25 1.45
C ASP A 194 -31.88 21.58 0.15
N GLU A 195 -32.88 22.15 -0.53
CA GLU A 195 -33.32 21.66 -1.83
C GLU A 195 -32.22 21.81 -2.89
N ILE A 196 -31.56 22.97 -2.94
CA ILE A 196 -30.47 23.23 -3.89
C ILE A 196 -29.34 22.22 -3.68
N PHE A 197 -28.88 22.03 -2.44
CA PHE A 197 -27.81 21.07 -2.14
C PHE A 197 -28.22 19.65 -2.49
N SER A 198 -29.43 19.23 -2.12
CA SER A 198 -29.94 17.89 -2.39
C SER A 198 -30.05 17.62 -3.89
N ARG A 199 -30.58 18.57 -4.66
CA ARG A 199 -30.71 18.48 -6.13
C ARG A 199 -29.36 18.50 -6.82
N MET A 200 -28.44 19.35 -6.39
CA MET A 200 -27.09 19.43 -6.95
C MET A 200 -26.37 18.09 -6.77
N LEU A 201 -26.37 17.55 -5.55
CA LEU A 201 -25.77 16.24 -5.26
C LEU A 201 -26.46 15.11 -6.02
N GLY A 202 -27.80 15.13 -6.09
CA GLY A 202 -28.59 14.11 -6.79
C GLY A 202 -28.37 14.06 -8.30
N LYS A 203 -27.90 15.15 -8.93
CA LYS A 203 -27.54 15.18 -10.36
C LYS A 203 -26.06 14.90 -10.64
N MET A 204 -25.23 14.75 -9.60
CA MET A 204 -23.84 14.32 -9.74
C MET A 204 -23.72 12.79 -9.72
N ALA A 205 -22.67 12.25 -10.33
CA ALA A 205 -22.46 10.81 -10.37
C ALA A 205 -21.70 10.35 -9.11
N PRO A 206 -22.16 9.33 -8.38
CA PRO A 206 -21.45 8.84 -7.21
C PRO A 206 -20.08 8.26 -7.60
N ALA A 207 -19.08 8.49 -6.76
CA ALA A 207 -17.73 7.96 -6.92
C ALA A 207 -17.05 7.78 -5.55
N VAL A 208 -15.93 7.07 -5.54
CA VAL A 208 -15.07 6.90 -4.37
C VAL A 208 -13.66 7.32 -4.73
N ARG A 209 -13.07 8.16 -3.88
CA ARG A 209 -11.67 8.58 -3.95
C ARG A 209 -10.86 7.77 -2.95
N ILE A 210 -9.81 7.12 -3.45
CA ILE A 210 -8.93 6.27 -2.65
C ILE A 210 -7.53 6.83 -2.73
N THR A 211 -7.00 7.27 -1.60
CA THR A 211 -5.70 7.92 -1.49
C THR A 211 -4.75 7.05 -0.69
N ARG A 212 -3.71 6.53 -1.34
CA ARG A 212 -2.60 5.82 -0.67
C ARG A 212 -1.46 6.81 -0.44
N HIS A 213 -0.80 6.69 0.70
CA HIS A 213 0.36 7.53 1.01
C HIS A 213 1.43 7.44 -0.09
N GLY A 214 1.83 8.59 -0.62
CA GLY A 214 2.83 8.69 -1.70
C GLY A 214 2.37 8.24 -3.08
N SER A 215 1.07 7.98 -3.29
CA SER A 215 0.50 7.59 -4.59
C SER A 215 -0.56 8.58 -5.06
N VAL A 216 -0.79 8.63 -6.37
CA VAL A 216 -1.88 9.42 -6.96
C VAL A 216 -3.23 8.84 -6.53
N PRO A 217 -4.22 9.67 -6.13
CA PRO A 217 -5.55 9.19 -5.78
C PRO A 217 -6.22 8.42 -6.92
N ILE A 218 -6.83 7.29 -6.59
CA ILE A 218 -7.59 6.46 -7.53
C ILE A 218 -9.06 6.84 -7.40
N ILE A 219 -9.70 7.16 -8.52
CA ILE A 219 -11.15 7.43 -8.57
C ILE A 219 -11.88 6.21 -9.12
N ARG A 220 -12.78 5.65 -8.33
CA ARG A 220 -13.69 4.57 -8.74
C ARG A 220 -15.09 5.14 -8.90
N LYS A 221 -15.66 4.99 -10.10
CA LYS A 221 -17.01 5.48 -10.41
C LYS A 221 -18.07 4.49 -9.90
N GLY A 222 -19.18 5.02 -9.43
CA GLY A 222 -20.33 4.24 -8.99
C GLY A 222 -20.18 3.68 -7.58
N LYS A 223 -21.02 2.68 -7.27
CA LYS A 223 -21.01 2.00 -5.98
C LYS A 223 -19.79 1.07 -5.90
N LEU A 224 -18.94 1.30 -4.91
CA LEU A 224 -17.79 0.45 -4.66
C LEU A 224 -18.25 -0.96 -4.25
N GLU A 225 -17.69 -1.98 -4.88
CA GLU A 225 -17.94 -3.37 -4.50
C GLU A 225 -17.31 -3.67 -3.14
N LEU A 226 -17.99 -4.48 -2.33
CA LEU A 226 -17.51 -4.84 -0.99
C LEU A 226 -16.30 -5.77 -1.07
N ILE A 227 -15.41 -5.68 -0.07
CA ILE A 227 -14.45 -6.77 0.21
C ILE A 227 -15.27 -7.98 0.64
N GLU A 228 -15.13 -9.09 -0.08
CA GLU A 228 -15.87 -10.32 0.18
C GLU A 228 -14.93 -11.36 0.80
N LEU A 229 -15.27 -11.80 2.01
CA LEU A 229 -14.63 -12.93 2.68
C LEU A 229 -15.50 -14.18 2.46
N ALA A 230 -14.92 -15.23 1.90
CA ALA A 230 -15.59 -16.50 1.70
C ALA A 230 -14.77 -17.65 2.31
N VAL A 231 -15.44 -18.71 2.77
CA VAL A 231 -14.79 -19.93 3.26
C VAL A 231 -15.23 -21.11 2.41
N ALA A 232 -14.29 -21.73 1.71
CA ALA A 232 -14.54 -22.87 0.85
C ALA A 232 -13.87 -24.15 1.41
N LYS A 233 -14.45 -25.32 1.10
CA LYS A 233 -13.78 -26.62 1.34
C LYS A 233 -13.09 -27.06 0.05
N ARG A 234 -11.79 -27.40 0.12
CA ARG A 234 -11.01 -27.84 -1.06
C ARG A 234 -10.85 -29.36 -1.14
N SER A 235 -10.58 -30.03 -0.02
CA SER A 235 -10.41 -31.48 0.02
C SER A 235 -10.73 -32.01 1.43
N GLY A 236 -11.71 -32.90 1.53
CA GLY A 236 -12.22 -33.40 2.82
C GLY A 236 -12.65 -32.26 3.75
N ASN A 237 -12.14 -32.25 4.98
CA ASN A 237 -12.42 -31.21 5.98
C ASN A 237 -11.48 -29.99 5.89
N LYS A 238 -10.58 -29.93 4.89
CA LYS A 238 -9.68 -28.78 4.72
C LYS A 238 -10.45 -27.57 4.18
N LYS A 239 -10.44 -26.50 4.96
CA LYS A 239 -11.02 -25.20 4.62
C LYS A 239 -9.95 -24.27 4.08
N VAL A 240 -10.35 -23.37 3.19
CA VAL A 240 -9.57 -22.21 2.76
C VAL A 240 -10.43 -20.96 2.91
N THR A 241 -9.79 -19.83 3.20
CA THR A 241 -10.43 -18.51 3.20
C THR A 241 -10.03 -17.79 1.92
N LEU A 242 -11.00 -17.20 1.24
CA LEU A 242 -10.83 -16.45 0.01
C LEU A 242 -11.22 -15.00 0.28
N VAL A 243 -10.39 -14.06 -0.16
CA VAL A 243 -10.63 -12.63 -0.06
C VAL A 243 -10.68 -12.06 -1.46
N TYR A 244 -11.78 -11.39 -1.80
CA TYR A 244 -11.97 -10.72 -3.08
C TYR A 244 -12.02 -9.21 -2.91
N ASN A 245 -11.77 -8.49 -4.00
CA ASN A 245 -11.96 -7.04 -4.12
C ASN A 245 -11.08 -6.19 -3.19
N ALA A 246 -10.07 -6.76 -2.51
CA ALA A 246 -9.18 -5.99 -1.65
C ALA A 246 -8.44 -4.89 -2.43
N SER A 247 -7.97 -5.19 -3.65
CA SER A 247 -7.33 -4.21 -4.54
C SER A 247 -8.21 -3.01 -4.90
N LEU A 248 -9.55 -3.16 -4.86
CA LEU A 248 -10.46 -2.03 -5.10
C LEU A 248 -10.35 -0.95 -4.02
N TYR A 249 -9.82 -1.28 -2.85
CA TYR A 249 -9.63 -0.39 -1.69
C TYR A 249 -8.20 0.17 -1.62
N GLY A 250 -7.41 -0.01 -2.69
CA GLY A 250 -6.00 0.40 -2.72
C GLY A 250 -5.09 -0.51 -1.90
N ILE A 251 -5.58 -1.69 -1.50
CA ILE A 251 -4.78 -2.70 -0.80
C ILE A 251 -3.91 -3.42 -1.83
N ASP A 252 -2.60 -3.46 -1.57
CA ASP A 252 -1.70 -4.33 -2.31
C ASP A 252 -1.93 -5.78 -1.87
N GLU A 253 -2.47 -6.60 -2.78
CA GLU A 253 -2.86 -7.97 -2.47
C GLU A 253 -1.68 -8.87 -2.12
N ALA A 254 -0.48 -8.61 -2.67
CA ALA A 254 0.73 -9.36 -2.36
C ALA A 254 1.26 -9.00 -0.97
N GLU A 255 1.28 -7.70 -0.64
CA GLU A 255 1.63 -7.22 0.70
C GLU A 255 0.63 -7.76 1.74
N PHE A 256 -0.67 -7.68 1.44
CA PHE A 256 -1.74 -8.15 2.29
C PHE A 256 -1.68 -9.66 2.53
N ALA A 257 -1.45 -10.45 1.48
CA ALA A 257 -1.23 -11.89 1.59
C ALA A 257 -0.04 -12.20 2.50
N HIS A 258 1.08 -11.49 2.34
CA HIS A 258 2.26 -11.66 3.19
C HIS A 258 2.00 -11.30 4.66
N GLN A 259 1.26 -10.20 4.93
CA GLN A 259 0.87 -9.83 6.29
C GLN A 259 0.00 -10.92 6.94
N ILE A 260 -0.94 -11.50 6.19
CA ILE A 260 -1.77 -12.62 6.68
C ILE A 260 -0.89 -13.85 6.92
N GLN A 261 -0.03 -14.23 5.96
CA GLN A 261 0.86 -15.38 6.06
C GLN A 261 1.70 -15.35 7.35
N VAL A 262 2.30 -14.19 7.63
CA VAL A 262 3.10 -13.97 8.85
C VAL A 262 2.22 -14.00 10.10
N GLY A 263 1.06 -13.35 10.06
CA GLY A 263 0.18 -13.20 11.22
C GLY A 263 -0.51 -14.49 11.67
N VAL A 264 -0.87 -15.38 10.74
CA VAL A 264 -1.53 -16.67 11.06
C VAL A 264 -0.65 -17.90 10.88
N ALA A 265 0.61 -17.72 10.45
CA ALA A 265 1.54 -18.80 10.12
C ALA A 265 0.93 -19.85 9.14
N ALA A 266 0.17 -19.37 8.15
CA ALA A 266 -0.51 -20.22 7.17
C ALA A 266 -0.11 -19.84 5.74
N SER A 267 -0.10 -20.82 4.83
CA SER A 267 0.21 -20.55 3.43
C SER A 267 -0.84 -19.65 2.78
N THR A 268 -0.38 -18.67 2.01
CA THR A 268 -1.22 -17.74 1.25
C THR A 268 -0.77 -17.68 -0.21
N SER A 269 -1.71 -17.43 -1.12
CA SER A 269 -1.40 -17.16 -2.52
C SER A 269 -2.31 -16.09 -3.10
N VAL A 270 -1.80 -15.32 -4.05
CA VAL A 270 -2.58 -14.35 -4.83
C VAL A 270 -2.70 -14.90 -6.25
N GLY A 271 -3.90 -14.86 -6.81
CA GLY A 271 -4.13 -15.37 -8.17
C GLY A 271 -5.50 -14.98 -8.71
N PRO A 272 -5.83 -15.39 -9.95
CA PRO A 272 -7.15 -15.15 -10.51
C PRO A 272 -8.23 -15.85 -9.67
N ALA A 273 -9.37 -15.18 -9.52
CA ALA A 273 -10.52 -15.72 -8.84
C ALA A 273 -11.24 -16.75 -9.72
N GLU A 274 -11.37 -17.97 -9.21
CA GLU A 274 -12.19 -19.02 -9.83
C GLU A 274 -13.68 -18.67 -9.61
N HIS A 275 -14.52 -18.80 -10.65
CA HIS A 275 -15.97 -18.52 -10.60
C HIS A 275 -16.38 -17.05 -10.36
N LYS A 276 -15.48 -16.10 -10.55
CA LYS A 276 -15.77 -14.65 -10.58
C LYS A 276 -15.53 -14.08 -11.99
N PRO A 277 -16.01 -12.87 -12.29
CA PRO A 277 -15.76 -12.22 -13.58
C PRO A 277 -14.27 -12.20 -13.94
N GLN A 278 -13.97 -12.32 -15.23
CA GLN A 278 -12.61 -12.33 -15.73
C GLN A 278 -11.83 -11.08 -15.28
N GLY A 279 -10.61 -11.28 -14.79
CA GLY A 279 -9.76 -10.21 -14.25
C GLY A 279 -9.93 -9.96 -12.75
N THR A 280 -10.89 -10.61 -12.08
CA THR A 280 -10.99 -10.59 -10.62
C THR A 280 -9.82 -11.39 -10.02
N THR A 281 -9.13 -10.81 -9.06
CA THR A 281 -8.09 -11.48 -8.27
C THR A 281 -8.63 -11.94 -6.92
N GLN A 282 -7.99 -12.93 -6.34
CA GLN A 282 -8.29 -13.43 -5.00
C GLN A 282 -7.02 -13.62 -4.19
N VAL A 283 -7.10 -13.32 -2.90
CA VAL A 283 -6.14 -13.78 -1.90
C VAL A 283 -6.68 -15.04 -1.26
N LEU A 284 -5.98 -16.15 -1.44
CA LEU A 284 -6.29 -17.45 -0.85
C LEU A 284 -5.42 -17.66 0.39
N VAL A 285 -6.05 -18.11 1.47
CA VAL A 285 -5.40 -18.39 2.75
C VAL A 285 -5.81 -19.78 3.23
N GLN A 286 -4.84 -20.59 3.67
CA GLN A 286 -5.12 -21.92 4.24
C GLN A 286 -5.82 -21.83 5.61
N GLY A 287 -6.86 -22.64 5.80
CA GLY A 287 -7.70 -22.63 7.01
C GLY A 287 -8.85 -21.62 6.96
N ASN A 288 -9.69 -21.62 8.00
CA ASN A 288 -10.65 -20.54 8.22
C ASN A 288 -9.97 -19.43 9.04
N GLN A 289 -9.63 -18.32 8.38
CA GLN A 289 -8.90 -17.18 8.96
C GLN A 289 -9.72 -15.89 8.93
N VAL A 290 -11.04 -15.97 8.76
CA VAL A 290 -11.94 -14.81 8.67
C VAL A 290 -11.82 -13.89 9.88
N ALA A 291 -11.65 -14.44 11.08
CA ALA A 291 -11.47 -13.64 12.30
C ALA A 291 -10.22 -12.76 12.25
N PHE A 292 -9.08 -13.34 11.86
CA PHE A 292 -7.82 -12.61 11.74
C PHE A 292 -7.87 -11.57 10.60
N ILE A 293 -8.36 -11.99 9.43
CA ILE A 293 -8.47 -11.11 8.26
C ILE A 293 -9.42 -9.95 8.54
N GLY A 294 -10.55 -10.21 9.19
CA GLY A 294 -11.49 -9.18 9.61
C GLY A 294 -10.85 -8.18 10.56
N LYS A 295 -10.10 -8.65 11.56
CA LYS A 295 -9.33 -7.79 12.46
C LYS A 295 -8.32 -6.93 11.69
N LEU A 296 -7.56 -7.53 10.78
CA LEU A 296 -6.56 -6.84 9.97
C LEU A 296 -7.20 -5.72 9.13
N LEU A 297 -8.32 -5.99 8.46
CA LEU A 297 -9.03 -5.00 7.63
C LEU A 297 -9.62 -3.86 8.46
N LEU A 298 -10.16 -4.14 9.65
CA LEU A 298 -10.82 -3.15 10.51
C LEU A 298 -9.83 -2.31 11.32
N GLU A 299 -8.77 -2.90 11.86
CA GLU A 299 -7.86 -2.23 12.79
C GLU A 299 -6.62 -1.67 12.09
N THR A 300 -6.00 -2.46 11.20
CA THR A 300 -4.76 -2.04 10.52
C THR A 300 -5.07 -1.22 9.28
N TYR A 301 -5.99 -1.69 8.43
CA TYR A 301 -6.41 -0.96 7.22
C TYR A 301 -7.50 0.08 7.48
N GLN A 302 -8.03 0.16 8.71
CA GLN A 302 -9.03 1.13 9.14
C GLN A 302 -10.26 1.21 8.22
N LEU A 303 -10.63 0.09 7.61
CA LEU A 303 -11.77 0.07 6.70
C LEU A 303 -13.08 0.07 7.48
N PRO A 304 -14.05 0.93 7.11
CA PRO A 304 -15.38 0.87 7.67
C PRO A 304 -16.03 -0.50 7.47
N ARG A 305 -16.62 -1.06 8.53
CA ARG A 305 -17.27 -2.38 8.51
C ARG A 305 -18.31 -2.52 7.40
N LYS A 306 -18.98 -1.43 6.99
CA LYS A 306 -19.96 -1.40 5.89
C LYS A 306 -19.39 -1.86 4.54
N TYR A 307 -18.06 -1.85 4.37
CA TYR A 307 -17.38 -2.25 3.14
C TYR A 307 -16.91 -3.72 3.14
N ILE A 308 -17.16 -4.48 4.21
CA ILE A 308 -16.68 -5.86 4.35
C ILE A 308 -17.86 -6.81 4.54
N ARG A 309 -17.93 -7.84 3.70
CA ARG A 309 -18.92 -8.92 3.75
C ARG A 309 -18.25 -10.23 4.17
N GLY A 310 -18.95 -11.09 4.91
CA GLY A 310 -18.46 -12.42 5.27
C GLY A 310 -17.74 -12.48 6.62
N LEU A 311 -17.75 -11.41 7.42
CA LEU A 311 -17.17 -11.38 8.77
C LEU A 311 -17.85 -12.39 9.72
N GLU A 312 -19.12 -12.69 9.47
CA GLU A 312 -19.92 -13.69 10.18
C GLU A 312 -19.44 -15.14 9.96
N LEU A 313 -18.61 -15.39 8.94
CA LEU A 313 -18.03 -16.71 8.65
C LEU A 313 -16.84 -17.07 9.55
N ALA A 314 -16.46 -16.16 10.46
CA ALA A 314 -15.45 -16.40 11.48
C ALA A 314 -15.76 -17.68 12.26
N GLY A 315 -14.79 -18.61 12.31
CA GLY A 315 -14.90 -19.78 13.16
C GLY A 315 -15.07 -19.36 14.62
N LYS A 316 -15.97 -20.04 15.36
CA LYS A 316 -16.08 -19.85 16.82
C LYS A 316 -14.69 -20.05 17.42
N SER A 317 -14.19 -19.07 18.18
CA SER A 317 -12.94 -19.23 18.93
C SER A 317 -13.09 -20.44 19.83
N LYS A 318 -12.19 -21.43 19.72
CA LYS A 318 -12.00 -22.36 20.83
C LYS A 318 -11.48 -21.51 21.99
N LYS A 319 -12.31 -21.33 23.02
CA LYS A 319 -11.85 -20.92 24.34
C LYS A 319 -10.86 -21.95 24.86
#